data_AF-A0A9E3SUL1-F1
#
_entry.id   AF-A0A9E3SUL1-F1
#
_cell.length_a   1.000
_cell.length_b   1.000
_cell.length_c   1.000
_cell.angle_alpha   90.00
_cell.angle_beta   90.00
_cell.angle_gamma   90.00
#
_symmetry.space_group_name_H-M   'P 1'
#
loop_
_entity.id
_entity.type
_entity.pdbx_description
1 polymer ?
#
loop_
_entity_poly.entity_id
_entity_poly.type
_entity_poly.pdbx_seq_one_letter_code
_entity_poly.pdbx_strand_id
1 'polypeptide(L)'
;MTEPLPETFTRLRAAYPEVASAYDALGDAAHQAGPLSDRERQLIKLALAVSAGLEGATHAHTRRAVELGISADEIRHLALLCITTLGFPAAARAYTWVNDVLESK
;
A
#
# COMPACT_ATOMS: atom_id res chain seq x y z
N MET A 1 4.16 10.18 -13.46
CA MET A 1 3.68 9.04 -14.29
C MET A 1 3.67 7.83 -13.38
N THR A 2 2.57 7.09 -13.27
CA THR A 2 2.52 5.89 -12.43
C THR A 2 3.53 4.87 -12.93
N GLU A 3 4.50 4.54 -12.07
CA GLU A 3 5.49 3.50 -12.33
C GLU A 3 4.77 2.17 -12.66
N PRO A 4 5.22 1.42 -13.68
CA PRO A 4 4.59 0.16 -14.05
C PRO A 4 4.57 -0.82 -12.87
N LEU A 5 3.54 -1.69 -12.83
CA LEU A 5 3.45 -2.74 -11.81
C LEU A 5 4.73 -3.58 -11.79
N PRO A 6 5.17 -4.07 -10.60
CA PRO A 6 6.38 -4.87 -10.49
C PRO A 6 6.38 -6.03 -11.49
N GLU A 7 7.50 -6.26 -12.19
CA GLU A 7 7.60 -7.27 -13.25
C GLU A 7 7.14 -8.66 -12.78
N THR A 8 7.54 -9.06 -11.57
CA THR A 8 7.13 -10.32 -10.95
C THR A 8 5.62 -10.43 -10.77
N PHE A 9 4.94 -9.34 -10.38
CA PHE A 9 3.48 -9.32 -10.23
C PHE A 9 2.79 -9.50 -11.58
N THR A 10 3.25 -8.78 -12.60
CA THR A 10 2.72 -8.89 -13.97
C THR A 10 2.93 -10.28 -14.55
N ARG A 11 4.12 -10.87 -14.36
CA ARG A 11 4.44 -12.23 -14.81
C ARG A 11 3.59 -13.30 -14.14
N LEU A 12 3.37 -13.20 -12.82
CA LEU A 12 2.54 -14.15 -12.08
C LEU A 12 1.10 -14.16 -12.61
N ARG A 13 0.54 -12.98 -12.87
CA ARG A 13 -0.83 -12.84 -13.38
C ARG A 13 -0.98 -13.35 -14.80
N ALA A 14 0.02 -13.12 -15.65
CA ALA A 14 0.04 -13.66 -17.01
C ALA A 14 0.17 -15.19 -17.03
N ALA A 15 0.94 -15.77 -16.11
CA ALA A 15 1.11 -17.22 -16.00
C ALA A 15 -0.14 -17.94 -15.46
N TYR A 16 -0.92 -17.28 -14.60
CA TYR A 16 -2.11 -17.87 -13.95
C TYR A 16 -3.32 -16.93 -14.02
N PRO A 17 -3.92 -16.75 -15.22
CA PRO A 17 -4.97 -15.74 -15.44
C PRO A 17 -6.26 -15.99 -14.63
N GLU A 18 -6.65 -17.25 -14.43
CA GLU A 18 -7.84 -17.58 -13.63
C GLU A 18 -7.65 -17.23 -12.15
N VAL A 19 -6.46 -17.50 -11.59
CA VAL A 19 -6.11 -17.13 -10.21
C VAL A 19 -6.08 -15.61 -10.06
N ALA A 20 -5.52 -14.91 -11.04
CA ALA A 20 -5.50 -13.44 -11.05
C ALA A 20 -6.91 -12.85 -11.06
N SER A 21 -7.81 -13.39 -11.91
CA SER A 21 -9.21 -12.96 -11.97
C SER A 21 -9.96 -13.23 -10.67
N ALA A 22 -9.78 -14.41 -10.06
CA ALA A 22 -10.39 -14.73 -8.77
C ALA A 22 -9.88 -13.81 -7.65
N TYR A 23 -8.59 -13.49 -7.65
CA TYR A 23 -7.99 -12.56 -6.70
C TYR A 23 -8.57 -11.15 -6.82
N ASP A 24 -8.74 -10.64 -8.05
CA ASP A 24 -9.34 -9.32 -8.28
C ASP A 24 -10.80 -9.28 -7.81
N ALA A 25 -11.58 -10.32 -8.16
CA ALA A 25 -12.98 -10.41 -7.75
C ALA A 25 -13.12 -10.43 -6.21
N LEU A 26 -12.21 -11.13 -5.51
CA LEU A 26 -12.16 -11.09 -4.05
C LEU A 26 -11.82 -9.67 -3.53
N GLY A 27 -10.87 -8.99 -4.18
CA GLY A 27 -10.50 -7.62 -3.86
C GLY A 27 -11.69 -6.66 -3.94
N ASP A 28 -12.43 -6.72 -5.05
CA ASP A 28 -13.61 -5.90 -5.29
C ASP A 28 -14.73 -6.18 -4.28
N ALA A 29 -15.01 -7.47 -4.03
CA ALA A 29 -16.01 -7.88 -3.05
C ALA A 29 -15.65 -7.40 -1.63
N ALA A 30 -14.39 -7.57 -1.22
CA ALA A 30 -13.92 -7.11 0.08
C ALA A 30 -13.99 -5.58 0.22
N HIS A 31 -13.73 -4.87 -0.88
CA HIS A 31 -13.91 -3.43 -0.95
C HIS A 31 -15.39 -3.04 -0.74
N GLN A 32 -16.32 -3.66 -1.43
CA GLN A 32 -17.75 -3.30 -1.38
C GLN A 32 -18.46 -3.73 -0.09
N ALA A 33 -17.87 -4.63 0.69
CA ALA A 33 -18.52 -5.24 1.86
C ALA A 33 -18.60 -4.37 3.13
N GLY A 34 -18.06 -3.15 3.13
CA GLY A 34 -17.96 -2.33 4.35
C GLY A 34 -18.17 -0.83 4.14
N PRO A 35 -18.34 -0.07 5.24
CA PRO A 35 -18.68 1.36 5.18
C PRO A 35 -17.47 2.27 4.94
N LEU A 36 -16.25 1.72 4.95
CA LEU A 36 -15.03 2.51 4.84
C LEU A 36 -14.85 3.07 3.43
N SER A 37 -14.56 4.36 3.36
CA SER A 37 -14.23 5.06 2.13
C SER A 37 -12.93 4.56 1.50
N ASP A 38 -12.70 4.88 0.23
CA ASP A 38 -11.45 4.57 -0.49
C ASP A 38 -10.22 5.06 0.27
N ARG A 39 -10.31 6.29 0.81
CA ARG A 39 -9.26 6.91 1.62
C ARG A 39 -8.94 6.08 2.86
N GLU A 40 -9.96 5.74 3.65
CA GLU A 40 -9.79 4.98 4.90
C GLU A 40 -9.20 3.60 4.62
N ARG A 41 -9.77 2.88 3.63
CA ARG A 41 -9.28 1.56 3.22
C ARG A 41 -7.82 1.63 2.77
N GLN A 42 -7.44 2.68 2.04
CA GLN A 42 -6.07 2.82 1.54
C GLN A 42 -5.05 3.09 2.65
N LEU A 43 -5.38 3.96 3.62
CA LEU A 43 -4.54 4.19 4.80
C LEU A 43 -4.43 2.93 5.66
N ILE A 44 -5.53 2.20 5.87
CA ILE A 44 -5.51 0.94 6.62
C ILE A 44 -4.65 -0.10 5.91
N LYS A 45 -4.79 -0.28 4.59
CA LYS A 45 -3.96 -1.23 3.83
C LYS A 45 -2.48 -0.86 3.86
N LEU A 46 -2.14 0.44 3.79
CA LEU A 46 -0.77 0.91 3.96
C LEU A 46 -0.23 0.57 5.37
N ALA A 47 -1.00 0.83 6.42
CA ALA A 47 -0.63 0.48 7.79
C ALA A 47 -0.45 -1.04 7.99
N LEU A 48 -1.29 -1.87 7.35
CA LEU A 48 -1.16 -3.33 7.37
C LEU A 48 0.11 -3.80 6.68
N ALA A 49 0.45 -3.25 5.50
CA ALA A 49 1.67 -3.56 4.79
C ALA A 49 2.93 -3.20 5.61
N VAL A 50 2.92 -2.01 6.22
CA VAL A 50 3.97 -1.59 7.15
C VAL A 50 4.08 -2.57 8.31
N SER A 51 2.96 -2.90 8.96
CA SER A 51 2.92 -3.79 10.14
C SER A 51 3.44 -5.19 9.82
N ALA A 52 3.10 -5.71 8.63
CA ALA A 52 3.57 -7.00 8.14
C ALA A 52 5.03 -7.01 7.65
N GLY A 53 5.71 -5.85 7.61
CA GLY A 53 7.09 -5.75 7.14
C GLY A 53 7.23 -5.94 5.63
N LEU A 54 6.18 -5.64 4.86
CA LEU A 54 6.11 -5.88 3.43
C LEU A 54 6.49 -4.61 2.65
N GLU A 55 7.77 -4.46 2.29
CA GLU A 55 8.29 -3.29 1.57
C GLU A 55 7.56 -3.05 0.24
N GLY A 56 7.50 -4.05 -0.63
CA GLY A 56 6.84 -3.91 -1.94
C GLY A 56 5.35 -3.54 -1.83
N ALA A 57 4.66 -4.05 -0.81
CA ALA A 57 3.27 -3.69 -0.54
C ALA A 57 3.15 -2.27 0.04
N THR A 58 4.12 -1.85 0.86
CA THR A 58 4.21 -0.46 1.36
C THR A 58 4.38 0.50 0.18
N HIS A 59 5.29 0.23 -0.75
CA HIS A 59 5.46 1.06 -1.96
C HIS A 59 4.19 1.11 -2.81
N ALA A 60 3.55 -0.05 -3.05
CA ALA A 60 2.32 -0.11 -3.82
C ALA A 60 1.18 0.69 -3.18
N HIS A 61 1.00 0.57 -1.86
CA HIS A 61 -0.04 1.31 -1.15
C HIS A 61 0.30 2.80 -0.94
N THR A 62 1.56 3.19 -0.91
CA THR A 62 1.94 4.61 -0.94
C THR A 62 1.58 5.24 -2.29
N ARG A 63 1.92 4.61 -3.42
CA ARG A 63 1.53 5.11 -4.75
C ARG A 63 0.02 5.25 -4.87
N ARG A 64 -0.73 4.22 -4.46
CA ARG A 64 -2.19 4.24 -4.51
C ARG A 64 -2.79 5.30 -3.58
N ALA A 65 -2.18 5.59 -2.43
CA ALA A 65 -2.60 6.67 -1.56
C ALA A 65 -2.46 8.04 -2.23
N VAL A 66 -1.32 8.28 -2.90
CA VAL A 66 -1.07 9.51 -3.67
C VAL A 66 -2.09 9.66 -4.81
N GLU A 67 -2.39 8.58 -5.54
CA GLU A 67 -3.41 8.58 -6.60
C GLU A 67 -4.82 8.95 -6.08
N LEU A 68 -5.13 8.62 -4.83
CA LEU A 68 -6.38 9.00 -4.16
C LEU A 68 -6.34 10.41 -3.55
N GLY A 69 -5.28 11.19 -3.78
CA GLY A 69 -5.13 12.54 -3.26
C GLY A 69 -4.84 12.60 -1.76
N ILE A 70 -4.35 11.51 -1.16
CA ILE A 70 -3.83 11.54 0.21
C ILE A 70 -2.47 12.26 0.17
N SER A 71 -2.29 13.26 1.04
CA SER A 71 -1.09 14.08 1.02
C SER A 71 0.14 13.31 1.52
N ALA A 72 1.33 13.74 1.07
CA ALA A 72 2.60 13.21 1.56
C ALA A 72 2.73 13.33 3.09
N ASP A 73 2.22 14.42 3.67
CA ASP A 73 2.27 14.64 5.11
C ASP A 73 1.38 13.66 5.88
N GLU A 74 0.22 13.30 5.36
CA GLU A 74 -0.64 12.28 5.96
C GLU A 74 -0.03 10.88 5.90
N ILE A 75 0.65 10.56 4.79
CA ILE A 75 1.38 9.30 4.64
C ILE A 75 2.56 9.22 5.61
N ARG A 76 3.34 10.31 5.74
CA ARG A 76 4.42 10.40 6.74
C ARG A 76 3.89 10.34 8.17
N HIS A 77 2.73 10.96 8.43
CA HIS A 77 2.08 10.88 9.73
C HIS A 77 1.65 9.44 10.07
N LEU A 78 1.16 8.66 9.10
CA LEU A 78 0.92 7.23 9.30
C LEU A 78 2.19 6.50 9.73
N ALA A 79 3.32 6.75 9.07
CA ALA A 79 4.61 6.16 9.46
C ALA A 79 5.04 6.59 10.88
N LEU A 80 4.78 7.84 11.27
CA LEU A 80 5.03 8.34 12.63
C LEU A 80 4.17 7.62 13.68
N LEU A 81 2.88 7.38 13.38
CA LEU A 81 1.96 6.66 14.28
C LEU A 81 2.40 5.20 14.54
N CYS A 82 3.22 4.62 13.65
CA CYS A 82 3.80 3.30 13.89
C CYS A 82 4.75 3.26 15.10
N ILE A 83 5.30 4.38 15.58
CA ILE A 83 6.27 4.39 16.69
C ILE A 83 5.67 3.76 17.96
N THR A 84 4.45 4.15 18.32
CA THR A 84 3.81 3.71 19.58
C THR A 84 3.25 2.31 19.51
N THR A 85 3.01 1.79 18.30
CA THR A 85 2.37 0.48 18.08
C THR A 85 3.38 -0.62 17.72
N LEU A 86 4.37 -0.28 16.88
CA LEU A 86 5.36 -1.21 16.31
C LEU A 86 6.79 -0.94 16.78
N GLY A 87 7.02 0.15 17.51
CA GLY A 87 8.34 0.60 17.95
C GLY A 87 9.10 1.42 16.90
N PHE A 88 10.13 2.14 17.37
CA PHE A 88 10.91 3.05 16.54
C PHE A 88 11.54 2.39 15.29
N PRO A 89 12.12 1.18 15.33
CA PRO A 89 12.71 0.57 14.14
C PRO A 89 11.69 0.31 13.02
N ALA A 90 10.47 -0.10 13.38
CA ALA A 90 9.39 -0.34 12.43
C ALA A 90 8.82 0.97 11.87
N ALA A 91 8.78 2.04 12.67
CA ALA A 91 8.41 3.35 12.17
C ALA A 91 9.48 3.95 11.24
N ALA A 92 10.76 3.78 11.57
CA ALA A 92 11.87 4.23 10.75
C ALA A 92 11.86 3.54 9.37
N ARG A 93 11.69 2.21 9.31
CA ARG A 93 11.56 1.51 8.02
C ARG A 93 10.34 2.00 7.22
N ALA A 94 9.21 2.21 7.90
CA ALA A 94 7.99 2.71 7.25
C ALA A 94 8.24 4.10 6.64
N TYR A 95 8.88 4.98 7.41
CA TYR A 95 9.24 6.33 6.96
C TYR A 95 10.19 6.29 5.76
N THR A 96 11.17 5.39 5.74
CA THR A 96 12.03 5.17 4.56
C THR A 96 11.21 4.75 3.34
N TRP A 97 10.48 3.64 3.43
CA TRP A 97 9.73 3.07 2.30
C TRP A 97 8.66 4.00 1.75
N VAL A 98 7.96 4.77 2.59
CA VAL A 98 6.99 5.75 2.06
C VAL A 98 7.71 6.88 1.32
N ASN A 99 8.86 7.34 1.80
CA ASN A 99 9.61 8.42 1.13
C ASN A 99 10.32 7.95 -0.14
N ASP A 100 10.73 6.67 -0.22
CA ASP A 100 11.24 6.08 -1.47
C ASP A 100 10.25 6.30 -2.63
N VAL A 101 8.94 6.29 -2.34
CA VAL A 101 7.89 6.59 -3.32
C VAL A 101 7.59 8.09 -3.41
N LEU A 102 7.41 8.78 -2.29
CA LEU A 102 7.01 10.21 -2.28
C LEU A 102 8.07 11.13 -2.89
N GLU A 103 9.34 10.73 -2.86
CA GLU A 103 10.48 11.51 -3.34
C GLU A 103 11.03 10.99 -4.68
N SER A 104 10.55 9.84 -5.16
CA SER A 104 10.84 9.37 -6.52
C SER A 104 10.30 10.35 -7.56
N LYS A 105 11.18 10.75 -8.51
CA LYS A 105 10.82 11.63 -9.63
C LYS A 105 10.17 10.87 -10.78
#